data_AF-C1GXH2-F1
#
_entry.id   AF-C1GXH2-F1
#
_cell.length_a   1.000
_cell.length_b   1.000
_cell.length_c   1.000
_cell.angle_alpha   90.00
_cell.angle_beta   90.00
_cell.angle_gamma   90.00
#
_symmetry.space_group_name_H-M   'P 1'
#
loop_
_entity.id
_entity.type
_entity.pdbx_description
1 polymer ?
#
loop_
_entity_poly.entity_id
_entity_poly.type
_entity_poly.pdbx_seq_one_letter_code
_entity_poly.pdbx_strand_id
1 'polypeptide(L)'
;MLQERNLIHRINSTGYAGCCDEFTTSIAPAILLRLTLIYHGAQSHLPSAADAILYVYTYSPRYPRAGTSLHNSPEIQNMYSLSLPVSAIRTKIRQEFERHRYVNQLPVVDVLLFQSHSEYQEMLNYWKQLSHVMKYFRVEEDPTAKLPKNFMSRFLEGRN
;
A
#
# COMPACT_ATOMS: atom_id res chain seq x y z
N MET A 1 -14.75 -1.57 -21.07
CA MET A 1 -15.07 -2.95 -21.49
C MET A 1 -13.83 -3.81 -21.79
N LEU A 2 -13.12 -3.64 -22.92
CA LEU A 2 -11.94 -4.49 -23.24
C LEU A 2 -10.71 -4.25 -22.34
N GLN A 3 -10.53 -3.03 -21.86
CA GLN A 3 -9.39 -2.66 -21.00
C GLN A 3 -9.55 -3.17 -19.56
N GLU A 4 -10.79 -3.33 -19.09
CA GLU A 4 -11.11 -3.80 -17.73
C GLU A 4 -10.86 -5.31 -17.57
N ARG A 5 -11.10 -6.12 -18.62
CA ARG A 5 -10.81 -7.56 -18.59
C ARG A 5 -9.33 -7.86 -18.41
N ASN A 6 -8.45 -7.02 -18.95
CA ASN A 6 -7.00 -7.17 -18.84
C ASN A 6 -6.47 -6.81 -17.44
N LEU A 7 -7.18 -5.96 -16.68
CA LEU A 7 -6.79 -5.59 -15.33
C LEU A 7 -7.12 -6.72 -14.33
N ILE A 8 -8.31 -7.32 -14.47
CA ILE A 8 -8.78 -8.43 -13.63
C ILE A 8 -7.88 -9.66 -13.78
N HIS A 9 -7.46 -10.00 -15.02
CA HIS A 9 -6.52 -11.11 -15.24
C HIS A 9 -5.12 -10.88 -14.65
N ARG A 10 -4.64 -9.62 -14.56
CA ARG A 10 -3.35 -9.33 -13.89
C ARG A 10 -3.46 -9.45 -12.37
N ILE A 11 -4.56 -9.02 -11.78
CA ILE A 11 -4.81 -9.14 -10.34
C ILE A 11 -4.84 -10.61 -9.92
N ASN A 12 -5.42 -11.49 -10.74
CA ASN A 12 -5.45 -12.93 -10.47
C ASN A 12 -4.09 -13.64 -10.71
N SER A 13 -3.15 -13.00 -11.40
CA SER A 13 -1.80 -13.56 -11.64
C SER A 13 -0.82 -13.32 -10.50
N THR A 14 -1.10 -12.33 -9.64
CA THR A 14 -0.37 -12.13 -8.39
C THR A 14 -1.00 -13.02 -7.32
N GLY A 15 -0.53 -14.27 -7.20
CA GLY A 15 -0.56 -15.24 -6.07
C GLY A 15 -1.52 -15.13 -4.86
N TYR A 16 -2.59 -14.34 -4.86
CA TYR A 16 -3.46 -14.03 -3.73
C TYR A 16 -4.82 -14.74 -3.84
N ALA A 17 -4.85 -15.94 -4.42
CA ALA A 17 -6.08 -16.68 -4.70
C ALA A 17 -6.87 -17.15 -3.44
N GLY A 18 -6.37 -16.90 -2.23
CA GLY A 18 -6.99 -17.38 -0.98
C GLY A 18 -7.95 -16.42 -0.26
N CYS A 19 -8.03 -15.15 -0.68
CA CYS A 19 -8.88 -14.13 -0.02
C CYS A 19 -9.94 -13.50 -0.96
N CYS A 20 -9.98 -13.94 -2.22
CA CYS A 20 -10.72 -13.26 -3.26
C CYS A 20 -12.21 -13.60 -3.31
N ASP A 21 -12.69 -14.68 -2.67
CA ASP A 21 -14.04 -15.19 -3.00
C ASP A 21 -15.20 -14.34 -2.45
N GLU A 22 -15.02 -13.65 -1.31
CA GLU A 22 -16.03 -12.70 -0.79
C GLU A 22 -15.75 -11.23 -1.18
N PHE A 23 -14.48 -10.88 -1.42
CA PHE A 23 -14.10 -9.49 -1.71
C PHE A 23 -14.29 -9.12 -3.19
N THR A 24 -14.12 -10.07 -4.12
CA THR A 24 -14.27 -9.82 -5.57
C THR A 24 -15.73 -9.78 -6.05
N THR A 25 -16.67 -10.36 -5.31
CA THR A 25 -18.08 -10.47 -5.72
C THR A 25 -18.97 -9.34 -5.18
N SER A 26 -18.68 -8.80 -4.00
CA SER A 26 -19.51 -7.75 -3.36
C SER A 26 -18.95 -6.32 -3.52
N ILE A 27 -17.63 -6.16 -3.40
CA ILE A 27 -17.01 -4.85 -3.22
C ILE A 27 -16.44 -4.29 -4.53
N ALA A 28 -15.98 -5.15 -5.45
CA ALA A 28 -15.38 -4.76 -6.72
C ALA A 28 -16.27 -3.86 -7.62
N PRO A 29 -17.58 -4.11 -7.84
CA PRO A 29 -18.39 -3.23 -8.68
C PRO A 29 -18.66 -1.87 -8.04
N ALA A 30 -18.80 -1.82 -6.71
CA ALA A 30 -19.04 -0.57 -5.97
C ALA A 30 -17.77 0.31 -5.92
N ILE A 31 -16.60 -0.30 -5.74
CA ILE A 31 -15.31 0.39 -5.79
C ILE A 31 -15.04 0.89 -7.20
N LEU A 32 -15.24 0.08 -8.25
CA LEU A 32 -15.02 0.51 -9.63
C LEU A 32 -15.92 1.67 -10.05
N LEU A 33 -17.24 1.59 -9.84
CA LEU A 33 -18.16 2.70 -10.17
C LEU A 33 -17.84 3.98 -9.41
N ARG A 34 -17.42 3.86 -8.15
CA ARG A 34 -17.11 5.02 -7.31
C ARG A 34 -15.74 5.61 -7.63
N LEU A 35 -14.76 4.78 -7.99
CA LEU A 35 -13.51 5.26 -8.58
C LEU A 35 -13.80 5.95 -9.90
N THR A 36 -14.55 5.36 -10.84
CA THR A 36 -14.82 6.02 -12.14
C THR A 36 -15.49 7.38 -11.98
N LEU A 37 -16.43 7.52 -11.02
CA LEU A 37 -17.10 8.79 -10.72
C LEU A 37 -16.19 9.82 -10.02
N ILE A 38 -15.29 9.38 -9.13
CA ILE A 38 -14.30 10.27 -8.49
C ILE A 38 -13.22 10.68 -9.51
N TYR A 39 -12.82 9.76 -10.40
CA TYR A 39 -11.74 9.97 -11.36
C TYR A 39 -12.15 10.82 -12.58
N HIS A 40 -13.41 10.78 -13.04
CA HIS A 40 -13.87 11.69 -14.10
C HIS A 40 -14.08 13.14 -13.62
N GLY A 41 -14.26 13.38 -12.33
CA GLY A 41 -14.53 14.71 -11.77
C GLY A 41 -13.34 15.42 -11.11
N ALA A 42 -12.25 14.71 -10.76
CA ALA A 42 -11.19 15.24 -9.88
C ALA A 42 -9.82 15.46 -10.55
N GLN A 43 -9.66 15.18 -11.84
CA GLN A 43 -8.35 15.17 -12.53
C GLN A 43 -7.65 16.53 -12.68
N SER A 44 -8.27 17.65 -12.33
CA SER A 44 -7.66 18.98 -12.54
C SER A 44 -6.77 19.51 -11.41
N HIS A 45 -6.69 18.87 -10.24
CA HIS A 45 -6.05 19.51 -9.07
C HIS A 45 -5.11 18.65 -8.21
N LEU A 46 -4.85 17.38 -8.56
CA LEU A 46 -3.99 16.51 -7.74
C LEU A 46 -2.67 16.19 -8.47
N PRO A 47 -1.53 16.78 -8.04
CA PRO A 47 -0.27 16.73 -8.78
C PRO A 47 0.48 15.39 -8.69
N SER A 48 0.01 14.42 -7.89
CA SER A 48 0.70 13.15 -7.66
C SER A 48 -0.23 12.11 -7.05
N ALA A 49 -0.04 10.83 -7.40
CA ALA A 49 -0.72 9.70 -6.78
C ALA A 49 -0.58 9.71 -5.25
N ALA A 50 0.61 10.01 -4.72
CA ALA A 50 0.84 10.03 -3.27
C ALA A 50 0.03 11.15 -2.58
N ASP A 51 -0.15 12.29 -3.23
CA ASP A 51 -0.92 13.40 -2.68
C ASP A 51 -2.43 13.09 -2.74
N ALA A 52 -2.90 12.45 -3.82
CA ALA A 52 -4.27 11.96 -3.94
C ALA A 52 -4.57 10.87 -2.89
N ILE A 53 -3.67 9.91 -2.72
CA ILE A 53 -3.75 8.82 -1.75
C ILE A 53 -3.74 9.40 -0.34
N LEU A 54 -2.75 10.23 -0.01
CA LEU A 54 -2.67 10.87 1.30
C LEU A 54 -3.91 11.71 1.56
N TYR A 55 -4.42 12.47 0.57
CA TYR A 55 -5.65 13.24 0.71
C TYR A 55 -6.88 12.37 0.99
N VAL A 56 -7.04 11.25 0.27
CA VAL A 56 -8.13 10.29 0.51
C VAL A 56 -8.00 9.64 1.89
N TYR A 57 -6.78 9.33 2.34
CA TYR A 57 -6.51 8.66 3.63
C TYR A 57 -6.27 9.61 4.81
N THR A 58 -6.19 10.92 4.65
CA THR A 58 -6.10 11.88 5.77
C THR A 58 -7.28 12.82 5.84
N TYR A 59 -7.93 13.15 4.71
CA TYR A 59 -8.96 14.19 4.63
C TYR A 59 -10.32 13.72 4.13
N SER A 60 -10.55 12.44 3.83
CA SER A 60 -11.88 11.97 3.44
C SER A 60 -12.78 11.73 4.66
N PRO A 61 -13.82 12.55 4.92
CA PRO A 61 -14.78 12.31 5.99
C PRO A 61 -15.74 11.14 5.68
N ARG A 62 -15.54 10.42 4.57
CA ARG A 62 -16.56 9.54 3.97
C ARG A 62 -16.50 8.08 4.44
N TYR A 63 -15.56 7.71 5.32
CA TYR A 63 -15.51 6.40 5.99
C TYR A 63 -15.32 6.56 7.51
N PRO A 64 -16.36 6.92 8.27
CA PRO A 64 -16.26 7.09 9.72
C PRO A 64 -16.06 5.77 10.50
N ARG A 65 -16.02 4.61 9.82
CA ARG A 65 -16.00 3.28 10.46
C ARG A 65 -14.77 2.42 10.18
N ALA A 66 -13.89 2.83 9.27
CA ALA A 66 -12.62 2.17 9.04
C ALA A 66 -11.55 3.26 9.12
N GLY A 67 -10.77 3.24 10.20
CA GLY A 67 -9.70 4.19 10.37
C GLY A 67 -8.70 4.11 9.23
N THR A 68 -7.87 5.12 9.12
CA THR A 68 -6.82 5.15 8.10
C THR A 68 -5.62 4.39 8.65
N SER A 69 -4.74 3.88 7.80
CA SER A 69 -3.56 3.10 8.25
C SER A 69 -2.72 3.84 9.30
N LEU A 70 -2.66 5.17 9.22
CA LEU A 70 -2.00 6.04 10.21
C LEU A 70 -2.74 6.11 11.56
N HIS A 71 -4.07 6.08 11.54
CA HIS A 71 -4.89 6.10 12.76
C HIS A 71 -4.85 4.74 13.47
N ASN A 72 -4.92 3.64 12.71
CA ASN A 72 -4.91 2.27 13.24
C ASN A 72 -3.50 1.72 13.51
N SER A 73 -2.45 2.52 13.33
CA SER A 73 -1.08 2.14 13.69
C SER A 73 -0.90 1.61 15.13
N PRO A 74 -1.52 2.17 16.20
CA PRO A 74 -1.42 1.61 17.55
C PRO A 74 -2.16 0.27 17.70
N GLU A 75 -3.28 0.08 17.00
CA GLU A 75 -3.99 -1.20 16.98
C GLU A 75 -3.12 -2.29 16.35
N ILE A 76 -2.50 -1.99 15.21
CA ILE A 76 -1.54 -2.88 14.53
C ILE A 76 -0.35 -3.20 15.44
N GLN A 77 0.22 -2.21 16.13
CA GLN A 77 1.32 -2.41 17.07
C GLN A 77 0.94 -3.42 18.17
N ASN A 78 -0.26 -3.28 18.72
CA ASN A 78 -0.76 -4.15 19.78
C ASN A 78 -1.05 -5.57 19.28
N MET A 79 -1.72 -5.72 18.14
CA MET A 79 -2.04 -7.04 17.56
C MET A 79 -0.78 -7.87 17.27
N TYR A 80 0.25 -7.24 16.73
CA TYR A 80 1.51 -7.90 16.39
C TYR A 80 2.56 -7.88 17.49
N SER A 81 2.29 -7.21 18.62
CA SER A 81 3.25 -7.01 19.72
C SER A 81 4.63 -6.52 19.22
N LEU A 82 4.62 -5.54 18.30
CA LEU A 82 5.85 -5.00 17.70
C LEU A 82 6.67 -4.25 18.75
N SER A 83 7.98 -4.52 18.80
CA SER A 83 8.94 -3.81 19.68
C SER A 83 9.26 -2.38 19.22
N LEU A 84 8.66 -1.92 18.12
CA LEU A 84 8.87 -0.61 17.52
C LEU A 84 7.83 0.42 18.01
N PRO A 85 8.19 1.70 18.17
CA PRO A 85 7.23 2.73 18.55
C PRO A 85 6.23 3.04 17.43
N VAL A 86 5.01 3.49 17.79
CA VAL A 86 3.95 3.88 16.81
C VAL A 86 4.44 4.90 15.78
N SER A 87 5.36 5.79 16.17
CA SER A 87 5.96 6.78 15.28
C SER A 87 6.75 6.15 14.14
N ALA A 88 7.48 5.06 14.39
CA ALA A 88 8.22 4.32 13.37
C ALA A 88 7.26 3.69 12.35
N ILE A 89 6.18 3.06 12.82
CA ILE A 89 5.14 2.47 11.97
C ILE A 89 4.51 3.53 11.05
N ARG A 90 4.11 4.68 11.60
CA ARG A 90 3.55 5.79 10.82
C ARG A 90 4.53 6.35 9.80
N THR A 91 5.81 6.40 10.15
CA THR A 91 6.87 6.85 9.26
C THR A 91 7.08 5.86 8.12
N LYS A 92 7.04 4.55 8.38
CA LYS A 92 7.08 3.52 7.34
C LYS A 92 5.90 3.58 6.39
N ILE A 93 4.69 3.76 6.91
CA ILE A 93 3.50 3.95 6.08
C ILE A 93 3.71 5.15 5.14
N ARG A 94 4.24 6.27 5.65
CA ARG A 94 4.58 7.42 4.81
C ARG A 94 5.66 7.10 3.76
N GLN A 95 6.73 6.41 4.14
CA GLN A 95 7.81 6.01 3.21
C GLN A 95 7.28 5.14 2.06
N GLU A 96 6.38 4.20 2.33
CA GLU A 96 5.76 3.35 1.30
C GLU A 96 4.86 4.13 0.33
N PHE A 97 4.15 5.15 0.83
CA PHE A 97 3.38 6.04 -0.05
C PHE A 97 4.29 6.97 -0.86
N GLU A 98 5.36 7.49 -0.26
CA GLU A 98 6.36 8.33 -0.95
C GLU A 98 7.12 7.58 -2.04
N ARG A 99 7.34 6.27 -1.88
CA ARG A 99 7.94 5.40 -2.91
C ARG A 99 7.20 5.47 -4.25
N HIS A 100 5.90 5.72 -4.22
CA HIS A 100 5.04 5.78 -5.41
C HIS A 100 4.64 7.22 -5.79
N ARG A 101 5.35 8.25 -5.26
CA ARG A 101 5.04 9.67 -5.51
C ARG A 101 5.02 10.05 -6.99
N TYR A 102 5.92 9.50 -7.80
CA TYR A 102 6.08 9.92 -9.20
C TYR A 102 5.29 9.06 -10.21
N VAL A 103 4.32 8.26 -9.74
CA VAL A 103 3.47 7.46 -10.63
C VAL A 103 2.40 8.35 -11.25
N ASN A 104 2.56 8.65 -12.55
CA ASN A 104 1.65 9.51 -13.30
C ASN A 104 0.55 8.73 -14.05
N GLN A 105 0.74 7.43 -14.26
CA GLN A 105 -0.19 6.60 -15.04
C GLN A 105 -1.39 6.21 -14.20
N LEU A 106 -2.57 6.75 -14.56
CA LEU A 106 -3.84 6.50 -13.88
C LEU A 106 -4.13 5.01 -13.58
N PRO A 107 -4.06 4.06 -14.55
CA PRO A 107 -4.36 2.65 -14.26
C PRO A 107 -3.36 2.02 -13.27
N VAL A 108 -2.14 2.55 -13.15
CA VAL A 108 -1.16 2.08 -12.17
C VAL A 108 -1.52 2.57 -10.78
N VAL A 109 -2.00 3.82 -10.66
CA VAL A 109 -2.47 4.38 -9.39
C VAL A 109 -3.63 3.57 -8.82
N ASP A 110 -4.58 3.14 -9.66
CA ASP A 110 -5.73 2.33 -9.24
C ASP A 110 -5.28 0.97 -8.67
N VAL A 111 -4.31 0.32 -9.31
CA VAL A 111 -3.74 -0.94 -8.82
C VAL A 111 -3.01 -0.75 -7.50
N LEU A 112 -2.21 0.31 -7.37
CA LEU A 112 -1.48 0.63 -6.14
C LEU A 112 -2.43 0.93 -4.98
N LEU A 113 -3.52 1.66 -5.25
CA LEU A 113 -4.58 1.92 -4.28
C LEU A 113 -5.24 0.62 -3.82
N PHE A 114 -5.62 -0.25 -4.74
CA PHE A 114 -6.22 -1.55 -4.42
C PHE A 114 -5.27 -2.42 -3.59
N GLN A 115 -4.01 -2.52 -4.00
CA GLN A 115 -2.98 -3.24 -3.25
C GLN A 115 -2.80 -2.67 -1.84
N SER A 116 -2.70 -1.35 -1.70
CA SER A 116 -2.57 -0.71 -0.37
C SER A 116 -3.74 -1.01 0.56
N HIS A 117 -4.95 -1.10 0.01
CA HIS A 117 -6.15 -1.43 0.76
C HIS A 117 -6.17 -2.91 1.15
N SER A 118 -5.84 -3.82 0.23
CA SER A 118 -5.73 -5.26 0.52
C SER A 118 -4.72 -5.52 1.63
N GLU A 119 -3.53 -4.94 1.50
CA GLU A 119 -2.43 -5.11 2.46
C GLU A 119 -2.81 -4.57 3.85
N TYR A 120 -3.62 -3.51 3.92
CA TYR A 120 -4.15 -2.95 5.17
C TYR A 120 -5.23 -3.84 5.80
N GLN A 121 -6.18 -4.35 5.01
CA GLN A 121 -7.21 -5.28 5.49
C GLN A 121 -6.58 -6.57 6.02
N GLU A 122 -5.58 -7.12 5.34
CA GLU A 122 -4.82 -8.29 5.79
C GLU A 122 -4.11 -8.06 7.14
N MET A 123 -3.64 -6.84 7.41
CA MET A 123 -3.02 -6.48 8.69
C MET A 123 -4.03 -6.34 9.81
N LEU A 124 -5.20 -5.76 9.54
CA LEU A 124 -6.27 -5.61 10.54
C LEU A 124 -6.93 -6.94 10.89
N ASN A 125 -7.16 -7.78 9.89
CA ASN A 125 -7.78 -9.10 10.08
C ASN A 125 -6.79 -10.15 10.64
N TYR A 126 -5.55 -9.75 10.91
CA TYR A 126 -4.48 -10.61 11.39
C TYR A 126 -4.19 -11.82 10.46
N TRP A 127 -4.33 -11.60 9.15
CA TRP A 127 -4.03 -12.63 8.14
C TRP A 127 -2.53 -12.72 7.83
N LYS A 128 -1.78 -11.64 8.05
CA LYS A 128 -0.32 -11.65 7.94
C LYS A 128 0.32 -12.20 9.21
N GLN A 129 1.42 -12.94 9.03
CA GLN A 129 2.33 -13.33 10.11
C GLN A 129 3.29 -12.19 10.45
N LEU A 130 3.83 -12.21 11.67
CA LEU A 130 4.79 -11.21 12.17
C LEU A 130 6.00 -11.02 11.22
N SER A 131 6.53 -12.12 10.66
CA SER A 131 7.65 -12.10 9.70
C SER A 131 7.35 -11.27 8.45
N HIS A 132 6.09 -11.26 7.98
CA HIS A 132 5.67 -10.48 6.82
C HIS A 132 5.60 -9.00 7.14
N VAL A 133 5.13 -8.64 8.34
CA VAL A 133 5.12 -7.24 8.81
C VAL A 133 6.56 -6.74 9.03
N MET A 134 7.43 -7.55 9.63
CA MET A 134 8.83 -7.19 9.86
C MET A 134 9.64 -7.02 8.57
N LYS A 135 9.16 -7.57 7.43
CA LYS A 135 9.80 -7.36 6.12
C LYS A 135 9.94 -5.89 5.74
N TYR A 136 8.98 -5.03 6.11
CA TYR A 136 9.04 -3.58 5.83
C TYR A 136 10.09 -2.85 6.67
N PHE A 137 10.53 -3.44 7.79
CA PHE A 137 11.47 -2.87 8.73
C PHE A 137 12.91 -3.38 8.56
N ARG A 138 13.19 -4.27 7.60
CA ARG A 138 14.52 -4.85 7.35
C ARG A 138 15.66 -3.83 7.24
N VAL A 139 15.38 -2.66 6.65
CA VAL A 139 16.37 -1.58 6.47
C VAL A 139 16.78 -0.92 7.80
N GLU A 140 15.94 -1.04 8.82
CA GLU A 140 16.18 -0.49 10.16
C GLU A 140 16.87 -1.51 11.09
N GLU A 141 16.59 -2.80 10.93
CA GLU A 141 17.24 -3.87 11.70
C GLU A 141 18.68 -4.12 11.25
N ASP A 142 18.90 -4.26 9.94
CA ASP A 142 20.20 -4.61 9.38
C ASP A 142 20.80 -3.43 8.60
N PRO A 143 21.80 -2.69 9.13
CA PRO A 143 22.47 -1.64 8.38
C PRO A 143 23.20 -2.20 7.15
N THR A 144 23.58 -3.48 7.17
CA THR A 144 24.18 -4.21 6.05
C THR A 144 23.18 -4.51 4.92
N ALA A 145 21.87 -4.47 5.19
CA ALA A 145 20.85 -4.63 4.15
C ALA A 145 20.75 -3.41 3.23
N LYS A 146 21.35 -2.27 3.61
CA LYS A 146 21.47 -1.11 2.72
C LYS A 146 22.54 -1.38 1.68
N LEU A 147 22.16 -1.23 0.41
CA LEU A 147 23.12 -1.30 -0.69
C LEU A 147 24.16 -0.16 -0.51
N PRO A 148 25.48 -0.45 -0.58
CA PRO A 148 26.48 0.58 -0.37
C PRO A 148 26.32 1.70 -1.41
N LYS A 149 26.31 2.95 -0.96
CA LYS A 149 26.09 4.10 -1.86
C LYS A 149 27.27 4.32 -2.81
N ASN A 150 28.47 3.94 -2.39
CA ASN A 150 29.70 4.17 -3.14
C ASN A 150 30.10 2.94 -3.97
N PHE A 151 30.57 3.19 -5.18
CA PHE A 151 31.08 2.15 -6.08
C PHE A 151 32.19 1.31 -5.44
N MET A 152 33.17 1.95 -4.78
CA MET A 152 34.31 1.25 -4.17
C MET A 152 33.88 0.24 -3.09
N SER A 153 32.92 0.59 -2.24
CA SER A 153 32.38 -0.34 -1.24
C SER A 153 31.62 -1.51 -1.89
N ARG A 154 30.86 -1.27 -2.96
CA ARG A 154 30.17 -2.35 -3.71
C ARG A 154 31.17 -3.31 -4.36
N PHE A 155 32.24 -2.75 -4.92
CA PHE A 155 33.33 -3.51 -5.55
C PHE A 155 34.07 -4.40 -4.53
N LEU A 156 34.44 -3.84 -3.37
CA LEU A 156 35.15 -4.58 -2.32
C LEU A 156 34.29 -5.69 -1.68
N GLU A 157 32.97 -5.50 -1.58
CA GLU A 157 32.04 -6.52 -1.06
C GLU A 157 31.66 -7.61 -2.08
N GLY A 158 32.07 -7.48 -3.35
CA GLY A 158 31.68 -8.40 -4.42
C GLY A 158 30.18 -8.39 -4.73
N ARG A 159 29.48 -7.28 -4.46
CA ARG A 159 28.03 -7.12 -4.65
C ARG A 159 27.73 -6.14 -5.79
N ASN A 160 27.22 -6.63 -6.91
CA ASN A 160 26.81 -5.82 -8.08
C ASN A 160 25.51 -5.08 -7.84
#